data_AF-A0A5K1FZK0-F1
#
_entry.id   AF-A0A5K1FZK0-F1
#
_cell.length_a   1.000
_cell.length_b   1.000
_cell.length_c   1.000
_cell.angle_alpha   90.00
_cell.angle_beta   90.00
_cell.angle_gamma   90.00
#
_symmetry.space_group_name_H-M   'P 1'
#
loop_
_entity.id
_entity.type
_entity.pdbx_description
1 polymer ?
#
loop_
_entity_poly.entity_id
_entity_poly.type
_entity_poly.pdbx_seq_one_letter_code
_entity_poly.pdbx_strand_id
1 'polypeptide(L)'
;TLVAVSEVCREIFRRNPNFFPVKPMDYGRFLVISLGTGTAKIEHRYSAKAAAKWGLWGWLLNDGSSPLIDTFTHSSGDMVDFHLSVVFQALNSEQQYLRIQ
;
A
#
# COMPACT_ATOMS: atom_id res chain seq x y z
N THR A 1 -4.03 -3.53 -0.71
CA THR A 1 -3.71 -4.81 -0.03
C THR A 1 -4.16 -4.84 1.43
N LEU A 2 -3.71 -3.89 2.26
CA LEU A 2 -3.97 -3.90 3.71
C LEU A 2 -5.46 -4.00 4.07
N VAL A 3 -6.33 -3.23 3.40
CA VAL A 3 -7.79 -3.29 3.63
C VAL A 3 -8.34 -4.70 3.45
N ALA A 4 -7.93 -5.40 2.38
CA ALA A 4 -8.39 -6.77 2.11
C ALA A 4 -7.92 -7.74 3.21
N VAL A 5 -6.68 -7.61 3.67
CA VAL A 5 -6.15 -8.43 4.78
C VAL A 5 -6.92 -8.16 6.07
N SER A 6 -7.19 -6.89 6.39
CA SER A 6 -7.98 -6.50 7.56
C SER A 6 -9.40 -7.04 7.53
N GLU A 7 -10.04 -7.08 6.35
CA GLU A 7 -11.37 -7.66 6.17
C GLU A 7 -11.38 -9.18 6.40
N VAL A 8 -10.40 -9.90 5.87
CA VAL A 8 -10.24 -11.34 6.12
C VAL A 8 -10.00 -11.59 7.61
N CYS A 9 -9.13 -10.81 8.26
CA CYS A 9 -8.92 -10.91 9.71
C CYS A 9 -10.19 -10.65 10.51
N ARG A 10 -11.04 -9.71 10.07
CA ARG A 10 -12.32 -9.41 10.72
C ARG A 10 -13.29 -10.58 10.65
N GLU A 11 -13.39 -11.24 9.49
CA GLU A 11 -14.25 -12.42 9.32
C GLU A 11 -13.75 -13.63 10.11
N ILE A 12 -12.43 -13.84 10.20
CA ILE A 12 -11.82 -14.85 11.08
C ILE A 12 -12.15 -14.55 12.55
N PHE A 13 -12.02 -13.29 12.98
CA PHE A 13 -12.35 -12.87 14.35
C PHE A 13 -13.83 -13.09 14.67
N ARG A 14 -14.73 -12.88 13.70
CA ARG A 14 -16.16 -13.16 13.80
C ARG A 14 -16.50 -14.66 13.80
N ARG A 15 -15.51 -15.55 13.69
CA ARG A 15 -15.68 -17.01 13.60
C ARG A 15 -16.60 -17.43 12.47
N ASN A 16 -16.51 -16.75 11.32
CA ASN A 16 -17.28 -17.10 10.14
C ASN A 16 -16.90 -18.52 9.67
N PRO A 17 -17.87 -19.46 9.58
CA PRO A 17 -17.59 -20.87 9.26
C PRO A 17 -17.05 -21.09 7.84
N ASN A 18 -17.20 -20.10 6.95
CA ASN A 18 -16.66 -20.16 5.59
C ASN A 18 -15.14 -19.91 5.53
N PHE A 19 -14.54 -19.47 6.64
CA PHE A 19 -13.10 -19.20 6.73
C PHE A 19 -12.41 -20.28 7.57
N PHE A 20 -11.21 -20.69 7.15
CA PHE A 20 -10.42 -21.67 7.90
C PHE A 20 -10.16 -21.17 9.34
N PRO A 21 -10.17 -22.06 10.35
CA PRO A 21 -9.82 -21.69 11.71
C PRO A 21 -8.33 -21.36 11.80
N VAL A 22 -8.04 -20.08 11.62
CA VAL A 22 -6.72 -19.47 11.78
C VAL A 22 -6.74 -18.68 13.07
N LYS A 23 -5.65 -18.70 13.85
CA LYS A 23 -5.56 -17.83 15.03
C LYS A 23 -5.61 -16.38 14.55
N PRO A 24 -6.34 -15.47 15.23
CA PRO A 24 -6.32 -14.06 14.88
C PRO A 24 -4.87 -13.56 14.77
N MET A 25 -4.55 -12.82 13.70
CA MET A 25 -3.20 -12.32 13.39
C MET A 25 -2.12 -13.37 13.07
N ASP A 26 -2.48 -14.64 12.83
CA ASP A 26 -1.57 -15.66 12.28
C ASP A 26 -1.42 -15.47 10.76
N TYR A 27 -0.78 -14.34 10.37
CA TYR A 27 -0.57 -13.98 8.96
C TYR A 27 0.35 -14.98 8.22
N GLY A 28 1.10 -15.82 8.95
CA GLY A 28 1.95 -16.85 8.35
C GLY A 28 1.18 -17.97 7.64
N ARG A 29 -0.15 -17.99 7.71
CA ARG A 29 -0.99 -18.87 6.87
C ARG A 29 -1.60 -18.19 5.66
N PHE A 30 -1.41 -16.88 5.52
CA PHE A 30 -1.99 -16.16 4.39
C PHE A 30 -1.05 -16.24 3.20
N LEU A 31 -1.61 -16.51 2.03
CA LEU A 31 -0.95 -16.30 0.74
C LEU A 31 -1.57 -15.04 0.12
N VAL A 32 -0.76 -14.00 -0.04
CA VAL A 32 -1.24 -12.69 -0.52
C VAL A 32 -0.56 -12.37 -1.84
N ILE A 33 -1.38 -12.24 -2.89
CA ILE A 33 -0.97 -11.73 -4.20
C ILE A 33 -1.52 -10.32 -4.32
N SER A 34 -0.64 -9.34 -4.44
CA SER A 34 -1.01 -7.95 -4.61
C SER A 34 -0.63 -7.47 -6.00
N LEU A 35 -1.61 -6.96 -6.75
CA LEU A 35 -1.43 -6.47 -8.11
C LEU A 35 -1.51 -4.93 -8.10
N GLY A 36 -0.45 -4.28 -8.56
CA GLY A 36 -0.40 -2.87 -8.89
C GLY A 36 -0.62 -2.66 -10.38
N THR A 37 -0.92 -1.42 -10.76
CA THR A 37 -1.12 -1.02 -12.16
C THR A 37 0.10 -0.29 -12.71
N GLY A 38 1.28 -0.52 -12.16
CA GLY A 38 2.47 0.29 -12.39
C GLY A 38 2.44 1.63 -11.67
N THR A 39 3.63 2.14 -11.38
CA THR A 39 3.86 3.55 -11.07
C THR A 39 4.27 4.27 -12.34
N ALA A 40 3.88 5.54 -12.51
CA ALA A 40 4.47 6.38 -13.54
C ALA A 40 6.00 6.32 -13.39
N LYS A 41 6.73 6.24 -14.51
CA LYS A 41 8.20 6.35 -14.50
C LYS A 41 8.55 7.56 -13.63
N ILE A 42 9.64 7.47 -12.85
CA ILE A 42 10.18 8.59 -12.08
C ILE A 42 10.65 9.65 -13.07
N GLU A 43 9.70 10.34 -13.68
CA GLU A 43 9.85 11.64 -14.26
C GLU A 43 10.08 12.49 -13.03
N HIS A 44 11.28 13.05 -12.89
CA HIS A 44 11.61 14.02 -11.86
C HIS A 44 10.78 15.30 -12.06
N ARG A 45 9.45 15.19 -12.03
CA ARG A 45 8.48 16.24 -12.40
C ARG A 45 8.66 17.45 -11.51
N TYR A 46 9.04 17.24 -10.25
CA TYR A 46 9.12 18.29 -9.25
C TYR A 46 10.43 18.24 -8.47
N SER A 47 10.97 19.42 -8.14
CA SER A 47 12.11 19.58 -7.25
C SER A 47 11.69 20.37 -6.01
N ALA A 48 12.34 20.11 -4.88
CA ALA A 48 12.09 20.87 -3.64
C ALA A 48 12.24 22.38 -3.84
N LYS A 49 13.21 22.82 -4.67
CA LYS A 49 13.44 24.23 -5.01
C LYS A 49 12.28 24.85 -5.79
N ALA A 50 11.61 24.08 -6.65
CA ALA A 50 10.42 24.53 -7.37
C ALA A 50 9.20 24.57 -6.43
N ALA A 51 8.99 23.51 -5.64
CA ALA A 51 7.87 23.40 -4.70
C ALA A 51 7.90 24.45 -3.59
N ALA A 52 9.08 24.91 -3.17
CA ALA A 52 9.24 25.99 -2.18
C ALA A 52 8.60 27.32 -2.63
N LYS A 53 8.38 27.50 -3.93
CA LYS A 53 7.72 28.69 -4.50
C LYS A 53 6.23 28.48 -4.75
N TRP A 54 5.70 27.29 -4.50
CA TRP A 54 4.30 26.99 -4.75
C TRP A 54 3.42 27.55 -3.62
N GLY A 55 2.38 28.30 -4.00
CA GLY A 55 1.22 28.55 -3.15
C GLY A 55 0.20 27.42 -3.24
N LEU A 56 -0.99 27.63 -2.68
CA LEU A 56 -2.09 26.66 -2.67
C LEU A 56 -2.38 26.07 -4.08
N TRP A 57 -2.45 26.94 -5.10
CA TRP A 57 -2.73 26.52 -6.46
C TRP A 57 -1.63 25.67 -7.08
N GLY A 58 -0.36 25.92 -6.77
CA GLY A 58 0.74 25.09 -7.26
C GLY A 58 0.77 23.69 -6.65
N TRP A 59 0.26 23.54 -5.43
CA TRP A 59 0.08 22.22 -4.81
C TRP A 59 -1.16 21.47 -5.34
N LEU A 60 -2.20 22.20 -5.73
CA LEU A 60 -3.44 21.65 -6.30
C LEU A 60 -3.30 21.29 -7.79
N LEU A 61 -2.66 22.15 -8.58
CA LEU A 61 -2.55 22.03 -10.03
C LEU A 61 -1.17 22.53 -10.46
N ASN A 62 -0.31 21.64 -10.93
CA ASN A 62 0.96 22.03 -11.53
C ASN A 62 1.29 21.11 -12.71
N ASP A 63 1.52 21.74 -13.87
CA ASP A 63 1.92 21.08 -15.11
C ASP A 63 0.98 19.92 -15.52
N GLY A 64 -0.33 20.21 -15.53
CA GLY A 64 -1.37 19.24 -15.91
C GLY A 64 -1.59 18.08 -14.92
N SER A 65 -0.95 18.12 -13.75
CA SER A 65 -1.07 17.10 -12.70
C SER A 65 -1.50 17.74 -11.36
N SER A 66 -1.72 16.91 -10.34
CA SER A 66 -2.17 17.33 -9.01
C SER A 66 -1.16 16.91 -7.94
N PRO A 67 -0.07 17.68 -7.73
CA PRO A 67 1.09 17.22 -6.96
C PRO A 67 0.77 16.67 -5.56
N LEU A 68 -0.16 17.30 -4.85
CA LEU A 68 -0.58 16.85 -3.52
C LEU A 68 -1.25 15.46 -3.57
N ILE A 69 -2.17 15.27 -4.52
CA ILE A 69 -2.93 14.03 -4.68
C ILE A 69 -2.02 12.92 -5.19
N ASP A 70 -1.14 13.22 -6.14
CA ASP A 70 -0.20 12.26 -6.73
C ASP A 70 0.80 11.76 -5.68
N THR A 71 1.40 12.69 -4.92
CA THR A 71 2.34 12.35 -3.85
C THR A 71 1.64 11.52 -2.76
N PHE A 72 0.46 11.93 -2.31
CA PHE A 72 -0.30 11.20 -1.30
C PHE A 72 -0.66 9.78 -1.76
N THR A 73 -1.12 9.64 -3.00
CA THR A 73 -1.55 8.34 -3.55
C THR A 73 -0.37 7.39 -3.71
N HIS A 74 0.77 7.85 -4.25
CA HIS A 74 1.97 7.04 -4.36
C HIS A 74 2.53 6.65 -2.98
N SER A 75 2.70 7.63 -2.08
CA SER A 75 3.21 7.36 -0.73
C SER A 75 2.30 6.42 0.07
N SER A 76 0.99 6.46 -0.15
CA SER A 76 0.04 5.55 0.49
C SER A 76 0.19 4.11 -0.02
N GLY A 77 0.44 3.92 -1.32
CA GLY A 77 0.73 2.61 -1.89
C GLY A 77 2.00 2.01 -1.30
N ASP A 78 3.09 2.79 -1.31
CA ASP A 78 4.40 2.36 -0.81
C ASP A 78 4.36 2.03 0.69
N MET A 79 3.65 2.83 1.50
CA MET A 79 3.54 2.60 2.94
C MET A 79 2.78 1.31 3.27
N VAL A 80 1.75 0.96 2.48
CA VAL A 80 1.02 -0.30 2.63
C VAL A 80 1.89 -1.50 2.28
N ASP A 81 2.67 -1.39 1.21
CA ASP A 81 3.55 -2.47 0.76
C ASP A 81 4.72 -2.68 1.73
N PHE A 82 5.30 -1.60 2.27
CA PHE A 82 6.29 -1.67 3.35
C PHE A 82 5.72 -2.33 4.60
N HIS A 83 4.52 -1.93 5.04
CA HIS A 83 3.91 -2.49 6.25
C HIS A 83 3.64 -3.99 6.11
N LEU A 84 3.12 -4.44 4.96
CA LEU A 84 2.94 -5.87 4.71
C LEU A 84 4.27 -6.61 4.64
N SER A 85 5.27 -6.06 3.94
CA SER A 85 6.59 -6.69 3.83
C SER A 85 7.23 -6.91 5.20
N VAL A 86 7.18 -5.91 6.09
CA VAL A 86 7.69 -6.04 7.47
C VAL A 86 6.93 -7.10 8.26
N VAL A 87 5.59 -7.15 8.16
CA VAL A 87 4.78 -8.15 8.87
C VAL A 87 5.08 -9.57 8.39
N PHE A 88 5.15 -9.79 7.07
CA PHE A 88 5.45 -11.11 6.51
C PHE A 88 6.90 -11.54 6.81
N GLN A 89 7.85 -10.60 6.84
CA GLN A 89 9.24 -10.89 7.21
C GLN A 89 9.38 -11.22 8.70
N ALA A 90 8.73 -10.47 9.60
CA ALA A 90 8.75 -10.75 11.04
C ALA A 90 8.19 -12.14 11.39
N LEU A 91 7.35 -12.70 10.51
CA LEU A 91 6.75 -14.03 10.66
C LEU A 91 7.53 -15.14 9.93
N ASN A 92 8.68 -14.83 9.32
CA ASN A 92 9.45 -15.73 8.44
C ASN A 92 8.62 -16.29 7.26
N SER A 93 7.68 -15.48 6.78
CA SER A 93 6.68 -15.83 5.76
C SER A 93 6.85 -15.00 4.49
N GLU A 94 8.07 -14.53 4.22
CA GLU A 94 8.41 -13.63 3.10
C GLU A 94 7.92 -14.17 1.74
N GLN A 95 8.02 -15.48 1.55
CA GLN A 95 7.62 -16.19 0.32
C GLN A 95 6.09 -16.21 0.11
N GLN A 96 5.30 -15.84 1.11
CA GLN A 96 3.84 -15.86 1.07
C GLN A 96 3.23 -14.51 0.67
N TYR A 97 4.06 -13.49 0.47
CA TYR A 97 3.66 -12.19 -0.06
C TYR A 97 4.30 -11.94 -1.44
N LEU A 98 3.47 -11.90 -2.49
CA LEU A 98 3.91 -11.56 -3.85
C LEU A 98 3.28 -10.24 -4.29
N ARG A 99 4.10 -9.21 -4.49
CA ARG A 99 3.69 -7.94 -5.11
C ARG A 99 4.13 -7.93 -6.57
N ILE A 100 3.18 -7.77 -7.47
CA ILE A 100 3.41 -7.51 -8.89
C ILE A 100 3.01 -6.06 -9.11
N GLN A 101 3.97 -5.20 -9.41
CA GLN A 101 3.76 -3.76 -9.59
C GLN A 101 4.01 -3.36 -11.02
#